data_AF-A0A967LLY2-F1
#
_entry.id   AF-A0A967LLY2-F1
#
_cell.length_a   1.000
_cell.length_b   1.000
_cell.length_c   1.000
_cell.angle_alpha   90.00
_cell.angle_beta   90.00
_cell.angle_gamma   90.00
#
_symmetry.space_group_name_H-M   'P 1'
#
loop_
_entity.id
_entity.type
_entity.pdbx_description
1 polymer ?
#
loop_
_entity_poly.entity_id
_entity_poly.type
_entity_poly.pdbx_seq_one_letter_code
_entity_poly.pdbx_strand_id
1 'polypeptide(L)'
;VRMDNGTAMVSTVDFFTPVVDDAYDWGRIAAANAFSDIYAMGGSPVVGLNLLMWPREVLPMDLASEVLRGALDIAVAARCHLAGGHSIDDGDPKYGLAVTGTADPERLLRNDLGRP
;
A
#
# COMPACT_ATOMS: atom_id res chain seq x y z
N VAL A 1 -14.78 7.57 -5.00
CA VAL A 1 -16.09 7.25 -5.62
C VAL A 1 -17.15 7.30 -4.54
N ARG A 2 -18.27 8.02 -4.72
CA ARG A 2 -19.41 7.93 -3.80
C ARG A 2 -20.18 6.64 -4.09
N MET A 3 -20.47 5.89 -3.03
CA MET A 3 -21.26 4.66 -3.09
C MET A 3 -22.71 4.96 -2.72
N ASP A 4 -23.65 4.15 -3.21
CA ASP A 4 -25.09 4.34 -2.98
C ASP A 4 -25.48 4.33 -1.49
N ASN A 5 -24.68 3.68 -0.65
CA ASN A 5 -24.87 3.62 0.80
C ASN A 5 -24.39 4.89 1.55
N GLY A 6 -24.03 5.96 0.83
CA GLY A 6 -23.59 7.23 1.42
C GLY A 6 -22.13 7.26 1.87
N THR A 7 -21.35 6.20 1.64
CA THR A 7 -19.90 6.16 1.94
C THR A 7 -19.07 6.54 0.70
N ALA A 8 -17.88 7.11 0.87
CA ALA A 8 -16.90 7.22 -0.21
C ALA A 8 -15.93 6.04 -0.19
N MET A 9 -15.73 5.40 -1.34
CA MET A 9 -14.59 4.53 -1.58
C MET A 9 -13.39 5.37 -2.04
N VAL A 10 -12.25 5.17 -1.38
CA VAL A 10 -10.95 5.75 -1.76
C VAL A 10 -10.07 4.59 -2.19
N SER A 11 -9.41 4.73 -3.34
CA SER A 11 -8.46 3.74 -3.82
C SER A 11 -7.18 4.45 -4.21
N THR A 12 -6.05 3.91 -3.77
CA THR A 12 -4.72 4.36 -4.17
C THR A 12 -3.87 3.15 -4.59
N VAL A 13 -2.78 3.43 -5.28
CA VAL A 13 -1.77 2.46 -5.62
C VAL A 13 -0.42 3.17 -5.59
N ASP A 14 0.54 2.59 -4.88
CA ASP A 14 1.92 3.08 -4.91
C ASP A 14 2.89 1.92 -4.74
N PHE A 15 4.02 1.98 -5.45
CA PHE A 15 5.10 1.01 -5.44
C PHE A 15 6.38 1.66 -5.98
N PHE A 16 7.52 1.25 -5.45
CA PHE A 16 8.82 1.83 -5.80
C PHE A 16 9.95 0.83 -5.62
N THR A 17 11.16 1.17 -6.08
CA THR A 17 12.38 0.39 -5.89
C THR A 17 12.88 0.45 -4.43
N PRO A 18 13.82 -0.40 -3.99
CA PRO A 18 14.36 -0.33 -2.62
C PRO A 18 14.86 1.07 -2.25
N VAL A 19 14.48 1.54 -1.06
CA VAL A 19 14.94 2.81 -0.47
C VAL A 19 15.87 2.59 0.73
N VAL A 20 15.96 1.34 1.19
CA VAL A 20 16.85 0.86 2.24
C VAL A 20 17.30 -0.56 1.90
N ASP A 21 18.43 -0.99 2.47
CA ASP A 21 19.02 -2.29 2.18
C ASP A 21 18.29 -3.46 2.88
N ASP A 22 17.70 -3.21 4.05
CA ASP A 22 16.95 -4.22 4.78
C ASP A 22 15.60 -4.49 4.11
N ALA A 23 15.41 -5.73 3.65
CA ALA A 23 14.22 -6.13 2.90
C ALA A 23 12.92 -5.98 3.72
N TYR A 24 12.97 -6.33 5.01
CA TYR A 24 11.81 -6.24 5.89
C TYR A 24 11.40 -4.79 6.13
N ASP A 25 12.35 -3.91 6.44
CA ASP A 25 12.07 -2.49 6.63
C ASP A 25 11.66 -1.80 5.31
N TRP A 26 12.22 -2.19 4.16
CA TRP A 26 11.72 -1.70 2.87
C TRP A 26 10.24 -2.06 2.66
N GLY A 27 9.85 -3.30 2.95
CA GLY A 27 8.45 -3.73 2.91
C GLY A 27 7.53 -2.93 3.82
N ARG A 28 8.00 -2.61 5.03
CA ARG A 28 7.26 -1.74 5.97
C ARG A 28 7.10 -0.32 5.43
N ILE A 29 8.18 0.26 4.90
CA ILE A 29 8.17 1.62 4.35
C ILE A 29 7.22 1.70 3.16
N ALA A 30 7.30 0.74 2.23
CA ALA A 30 6.42 0.68 1.07
C ALA A 30 4.94 0.55 1.45
N ALA A 31 4.62 -0.33 2.39
CA ALA A 31 3.26 -0.48 2.88
C ALA A 31 2.75 0.79 3.59
N ALA A 32 3.56 1.39 4.46
CA ALA A 32 3.20 2.61 5.18
C ALA A 32 2.93 3.77 4.21
N ASN A 33 3.75 3.91 3.18
CA ASN A 33 3.56 4.89 2.12
C ASN A 33 2.24 4.66 1.36
N ALA A 34 1.99 3.43 0.91
CA ALA A 34 0.75 3.10 0.18
C ALA A 34 -0.52 3.29 1.04
N PHE A 35 -0.46 3.06 2.35
CA PHE A 35 -1.59 3.37 3.25
C PHE A 35 -1.78 4.86 3.49
N SER A 36 -0.74 5.67 3.34
CA SER A 36 -0.75 7.08 3.72
C SER A 36 -1.79 7.89 2.95
N ASP A 37 -2.04 7.59 1.67
CA ASP A 37 -3.03 8.30 0.87
C ASP A 37 -4.46 8.08 1.38
N ILE A 38 -4.76 6.88 1.88
CA ILE A 38 -6.06 6.60 2.49
C ILE A 38 -6.25 7.50 3.72
N TYR A 39 -5.22 7.59 4.57
CA TYR A 39 -5.26 8.43 5.76
C TYR A 39 -5.26 9.92 5.41
N ALA A 40 -4.52 10.33 4.39
CA ALA A 40 -4.46 11.71 3.92
C ALA A 40 -5.82 12.22 3.42
N MET A 41 -6.66 11.32 2.88
CA MET A 41 -8.04 11.63 2.50
C MET A 41 -9.03 11.61 3.68
N GLY A 42 -8.57 11.33 4.90
CA GLY A 42 -9.41 11.14 6.08
C GLY A 42 -10.14 9.79 6.12
N GLY A 43 -9.66 8.81 5.33
CA GLY A 43 -10.25 7.49 5.21
C GLY A 43 -9.66 6.45 6.18
N SER A 44 -10.28 5.28 6.17
CA SER A 44 -9.81 4.08 6.86
C SER A 44 -9.54 2.97 5.84
N PRO A 45 -8.35 2.34 5.84
CA PRO A 45 -8.06 1.20 4.97
C PRO A 45 -8.98 0.02 5.26
N VAL A 46 -9.34 -0.73 4.22
CA VAL A 46 -10.17 -1.94 4.32
C VAL A 46 -9.44 -3.15 3.77
N VAL A 47 -8.93 -3.03 2.55
CA VAL A 47 -8.22 -4.12 1.86
C VAL A 47 -6.99 -3.58 1.13
N GLY A 48 -5.90 -4.37 1.16
CA GLY A 48 -4.70 -4.14 0.38
C GLY A 48 -4.36 -5.34 -0.50
N LEU A 49 -3.72 -5.08 -1.64
CA LEU A 49 -3.22 -6.08 -2.58
C LEU A 49 -1.74 -5.81 -2.85
N ASN A 50 -0.92 -6.85 -2.71
CA ASN A 50 0.51 -6.77 -2.96
C ASN A 50 0.80 -6.57 -4.45
N LEU A 51 1.74 -5.69 -4.76
CA LEU A 51 2.34 -5.52 -6.08
C LEU A 51 3.83 -5.82 -5.96
N LEU A 52 4.27 -6.95 -6.51
CA LEU A 52 5.64 -7.42 -6.39
C LEU A 52 6.25 -7.61 -7.79
N MET A 53 7.31 -6.87 -8.07
CA MET A 53 8.18 -7.10 -9.22
C MET A 53 9.53 -7.58 -8.67
N TRP A 54 10.01 -8.75 -9.12
CA TRP A 54 11.17 -9.38 -8.48
C TRP A 54 12.13 -10.02 -9.50
N PRO A 55 13.44 -9.72 -9.45
CA PRO A 55 14.43 -10.34 -10.33
C PRO A 55 14.84 -11.72 -9.81
N ARG A 56 14.10 -12.76 -10.20
CA ARG A 56 14.30 -14.12 -9.68
C ARG A 56 15.69 -14.71 -9.95
N GLU A 57 16.36 -14.22 -11.00
CA GLU A 57 17.70 -14.69 -11.39
C GLU A 57 18.82 -14.01 -10.59
N VAL A 58 18.52 -12.89 -9.93
CA VAL A 58 19.52 -12.05 -9.24
C VAL A 58 19.30 -12.06 -7.72
N LEU A 59 18.06 -12.05 -7.26
CA LEU A 59 17.71 -11.96 -5.84
C LEU A 59 16.94 -13.20 -5.36
N PRO A 60 17.33 -13.79 -4.22
CA PRO A 60 16.63 -14.95 -3.65
C PRO A 60 15.20 -14.58 -3.20
N MET A 61 14.28 -15.53 -3.33
CA MET A 61 12.88 -15.35 -2.92
C MET A 61 12.70 -15.19 -1.39
N ASP A 62 13.68 -15.58 -0.59
CA ASP A 62 13.65 -15.37 0.86
C ASP A 62 13.67 -13.87 1.20
N LEU A 63 14.38 -13.04 0.43
CA LEU A 63 14.32 -11.59 0.59
C LEU A 63 12.95 -11.02 0.20
N ALA A 64 12.32 -11.53 -0.86
CA ALA A 64 10.95 -11.14 -1.21
C ALA A 64 9.97 -11.50 -0.07
N SER A 65 10.17 -12.64 0.59
CA SER A 65 9.37 -13.06 1.73
C SER A 65 9.53 -12.10 2.91
N GLU A 66 10.73 -11.58 3.16
CA GLU A 66 10.98 -10.57 4.18
C GLU A 66 10.31 -9.23 3.87
N VAL A 67 10.32 -8.78 2.61
CA VAL A 67 9.55 -7.60 2.15
C VAL A 67 8.06 -7.77 2.45
N LEU A 68 7.49 -8.92 2.06
CA LEU A 68 6.07 -9.21 2.30
C LEU A 68 5.75 -9.31 3.80
N ARG A 69 6.66 -9.87 4.61
CA ARG A 69 6.52 -9.93 6.07
C ARG A 69 6.48 -8.53 6.68
N GLY A 70 7.35 -7.64 6.25
CA GLY A 70 7.37 -6.25 6.69
C GLY A 70 6.09 -5.51 6.36
N ALA A 71 5.61 -5.67 5.14
CA ALA A 71 4.34 -5.07 4.72
C ALA A 71 3.14 -5.61 5.49
N LEU A 72 3.11 -6.92 5.78
CA LEU A 72 2.07 -7.55 6.56
C LEU A 72 1.98 -6.95 7.97
N ASP A 73 3.12 -6.74 8.64
CA ASP A 73 3.12 -6.15 9.99
C ASP A 73 2.56 -4.72 10.01
N ILE A 74 2.80 -3.94 8.94
CA ILE A 74 2.17 -2.62 8.77
C ILE A 74 0.68 -2.75 8.48
N ALA A 75 0.26 -3.68 7.63
CA ALA A 75 -1.16 -3.89 7.34
C ALA A 75 -1.93 -4.33 8.60
N VAL A 76 -1.34 -5.18 9.44
CA VAL A 76 -1.88 -5.57 10.75
C VAL A 76 -2.02 -4.35 11.66
N ALA A 77 -1.00 -3.50 11.75
CA ALA A 77 -1.06 -2.27 12.52
C ALA A 77 -2.13 -1.30 11.99
N ALA A 78 -2.31 -1.23 10.67
CA ALA A 78 -3.34 -0.45 9.98
C ALA A 78 -4.74 -1.06 10.09
N ARG A 79 -4.88 -2.27 10.67
CA ARG A 79 -6.12 -3.07 10.70
C ARG A 79 -6.71 -3.31 9.30
N CYS A 80 -5.84 -3.44 8.31
CA CYS A 80 -6.18 -3.70 6.92
C CYS A 80 -5.94 -5.17 6.57
N HIS A 81 -6.87 -5.78 5.84
CA HIS A 81 -6.67 -7.14 5.35
C HIS A 81 -5.84 -7.14 4.06
N LEU A 82 -4.71 -7.85 4.03
CA LEU A 82 -3.98 -8.11 2.78
C LEU A 82 -4.58 -9.34 2.08
N ALA A 83 -5.26 -9.12 0.95
CA ALA A 83 -6.06 -10.13 0.25
C ALA A 83 -5.31 -10.79 -0.92
N GLY A 84 -4.00 -11.01 -0.77
CA GLY A 84 -3.15 -11.54 -1.84
C GLY A 84 -2.50 -10.41 -2.66
N GLY A 85 -2.48 -10.55 -3.98
CA GLY A 85 -1.84 -9.58 -4.86
C GLY A 85 -1.43 -10.17 -6.21
N HIS A 86 -0.49 -9.52 -6.87
CA HIS A 86 0.11 -9.99 -8.10
C HIS A 86 1.63 -9.86 -8.05
N SER A 87 2.31 -10.83 -8.63
CA SER A 87 3.77 -10.86 -8.73
C SER A 87 4.22 -11.15 -10.16
N ILE A 88 5.23 -10.43 -10.64
CA ILE A 88 5.86 -10.65 -11.94
C ILE A 88 7.38 -10.72 -11.82
N ASP A 89 8.01 -11.32 -12.83
CA ASP A 89 9.46 -11.27 -13.01
C ASP A 89 9.85 -9.92 -13.64
N ASP A 90 10.91 -9.28 -13.15
CA ASP A 90 11.37 -7.96 -13.59
C ASP A 90 12.88 -7.83 -13.31
N GLY A 91 13.61 -7.03 -14.09
CA GLY A 91 15.05 -6.81 -13.90
C GLY A 91 15.41 -6.06 -12.61
N ASP A 92 14.49 -5.24 -12.08
CA ASP A 92 14.70 -4.48 -10.85
C ASP A 92 13.60 -4.77 -9.82
N PRO A 93 13.94 -4.97 -8.53
CA PRO A 93 12.95 -5.21 -7.49
C PRO A 93 12.09 -3.96 -7.29
N LYS A 94 10.77 -4.14 -7.25
CA LYS A 94 9.80 -3.08 -6.92
C LYS A 94 8.71 -3.67 -6.05
N TYR A 95 8.28 -2.90 -5.07
CA TYR A 95 7.26 -3.37 -4.14
C TYR A 95 6.36 -2.23 -3.67
N GLY A 96 5.09 -2.57 -3.45
CA GLY A 96 4.10 -1.68 -2.87
C GLY A 96 2.72 -2.32 -2.81
N LEU A 97 1.70 -1.50 -2.60
CA LEU A 97 0.32 -1.96 -2.42
C LEU A 97 -0.65 -1.15 -3.27
N ALA A 98 -1.66 -1.84 -3.80
CA ALA A 98 -2.94 -1.21 -4.11
C ALA A 98 -3.82 -1.28 -2.86
N VAL A 99 -4.31 -0.13 -2.39
CA VAL A 99 -5.10 -0.05 -1.16
C VAL A 99 -6.46 0.53 -1.46
N THR A 100 -7.50 -0.11 -0.95
CA THR A 100 -8.86 0.40 -0.93
C THR A 100 -9.30 0.67 0.49
N GLY A 101 -9.87 1.84 0.72
CA GLY A 101 -10.43 2.28 1.98
C GLY A 101 -11.78 2.96 1.81
N THR A 102 -12.38 3.29 2.94
CA THR A 102 -13.65 4.02 3.02
C THR A 102 -13.48 5.33 3.76
N ALA A 103 -14.26 6.34 3.40
CA ALA A 103 -14.29 7.64 4.06
C ALA A 103 -15.71 8.21 4.09
N ASP A 104 -15.94 9.16 4.98
CA ASP A 104 -17.14 10.00 4.96
C ASP A 104 -16.98 11.03 3.83
N PRO A 105 -17.85 11.02 2.80
CA PRO A 105 -17.72 11.90 1.65
C PRO A 105 -17.89 13.40 2.00
N GLU A 106 -18.53 13.74 3.12
CA GLU A 106 -18.68 15.14 3.59
C GLU A 106 -17.47 15.63 4.39
N ARG A 107 -16.57 14.72 4.79
CA ARG A 107 -15.41 15.01 5.64
C ARG A 107 -14.08 14.68 4.97
N LEU A 108 -14.07 14.53 3.65
CA LEU A 108 -12.86 14.27 2.89
C LEU A 108 -11.86 15.42 3.05
N LEU A 109 -10.63 15.07 3.43
CA LEU A 109 -9.50 15.99 3.46
C LEU A 109 -8.92 16.07 2.06
N ARG A 110 -9.33 17.08 1.30
CA ARG A 110 -8.85 17.29 -0.07
C ARG A 110 -7.74 18.33 -0.09
N ASN A 111 -6.71 18.07 -0.91
CA ASN A 111 -5.56 18.96 -1.08
C ASN A 111 -5.89 20.30 -1.76
N ASP A 112 -7.09 20.46 -2.33
CA ASP A 112 -7.56 21.67 -2.99
C ASP A 112 -8.41 22.60 -2.09
N LEU A 113 -8.61 22.24 -0.82
CA LEU A 113 -9.42 23.01 0.13
C LEU A 113 -8.62 23.93 1.07
N GLY A 114 -7.28 23.95 0.95
CA GLY A 114 -6.42 24.83 1.74
C GLY A 114 -6.72 26.31 1.48
N ARG A 115 -6.73 27.12 2.54
CA ARG A 115 -6.88 28.59 2.48
C ARG A 115 -5.70 29.26 3.19
N PRO A 116 -5.25 30.45 2.72
CA PRO A 116 -4.19 31.23 3.37
C PRO A 116 -4.50 31.60 4.82
#